data_AF-A0ABD2IC75-F1
#
_entry.id   AF-A0ABD2IC75-F1
#
_cell.length_a   1.000
_cell.length_b   1.000
_cell.length_c   1.000
_cell.angle_alpha   90.00
_cell.angle_beta   90.00
_cell.angle_gamma   90.00
#
_symmetry.space_group_name_H-M   'P 1'
#
loop_
_entity.id
_entity.type
_entity.pdbx_description
1 polymer ?
#
loop_
_entity_poly.entity_id
_entity_poly.type
_entity_poly.pdbx_seq_one_letter_code
_entity_poly.pdbx_strand_id
1 'polypeptide(L)'
;MAKVKTLPRPHPNIIKMYTAFVDRMPIQPEAEKLYPEALPNAAENPLTYELKTLHLVMKRYRMTLHDYLEEKNDYEKRDPMVGRLLFGQLLEAVVFLHKNKICHRDMKSDNILLDFDSEAEVPHLVLSDFGTAFATGKWALLYNDQMMDLGWY
;
A
#
# COMPACT_ATOMS: atom_id res chain seq x y z
N MET A 1 26.28 -7.05 -1.26
CA MET A 1 24.85 -7.05 -0.89
C MET A 1 24.46 -5.64 -0.48
N ALA A 2 23.45 -5.04 -1.12
CA ALA A 2 22.93 -3.75 -0.67
C ALA A 2 22.35 -3.92 0.75
N LYS A 3 22.81 -3.12 1.72
CA LYS A 3 22.22 -3.13 3.05
C LYS A 3 20.79 -2.58 2.95
N VAL A 4 19.80 -3.41 3.29
CA VAL A 4 18.42 -2.97 3.40
C VAL A 4 18.36 -1.89 4.48
N LYS A 5 18.01 -0.66 4.08
CA LYS A 5 17.82 0.45 5.00
C LYS A 5 16.38 0.41 5.50
N THR A 6 16.19 0.00 6.74
CA THR A 6 14.88 0.04 7.39
C THR A 6 14.53 1.47 7.80
N LEU A 7 13.23 1.74 7.93
CA LEU A 7 12.76 2.98 8.55
C LEU A 7 13.31 3.09 9.99
N PRO A 8 13.61 4.31 10.46
CA PRO A 8 14.21 4.51 11.78
C PRO A 8 13.26 4.14 12.93
N ARG A 9 11.95 4.22 12.70
CA ARG A 9 10.90 3.86 13.65
C ARG A 9 9.58 3.58 12.91
N PRO A 10 8.67 2.78 13.48
CA PRO A 10 7.30 2.69 12.98
C PRO A 10 6.56 4.02 13.14
N HIS A 11 5.52 4.21 12.34
CA HIS A 11 4.64 5.39 12.38
C HIS A 11 3.18 4.93 12.48
N PRO A 12 2.32 5.55 13.32
CA PRO A 12 0.94 5.10 13.51
C PRO A 12 0.11 5.12 12.22
N ASN A 13 0.35 6.09 11.34
CA ASN A 13 -0.37 6.23 10.06
C ASN A 13 0.35 5.61 8.85
N ILE A 14 1.30 4.69 9.07
CA ILE A 14 1.95 3.90 8.00
C ILE A 14 1.70 2.42 8.28
N ILE A 15 1.43 1.65 7.23
CA ILE A 15 1.03 0.25 7.35
C ILE A 15 1.99 -0.57 8.22
N LYS A 16 1.42 -1.29 9.19
CA LYS A 16 2.18 -2.15 10.09
C LYS A 16 2.46 -3.49 9.40
N MET A 17 3.68 -3.61 8.88
CA MET A 17 4.21 -4.88 8.38
C MET A 17 4.91 -5.63 9.52
N TYR A 18 4.50 -6.87 9.78
CA TYR A 18 5.09 -7.73 10.81
C TYR A 18 6.30 -8.49 10.27
N THR A 19 6.17 -9.05 9.07
CA THR A 19 7.26 -9.77 8.41
C THR A 19 7.00 -9.87 6.90
N ALA A 20 8.04 -10.21 6.15
CA ALA A 20 7.96 -10.55 4.74
C ALA A 20 8.86 -11.75 4.47
N PHE A 21 8.39 -12.68 3.65
CA PHE A 21 9.15 -13.87 3.30
C PHE A 21 8.78 -14.37 1.90
N VAL A 22 9.69 -15.12 1.29
CA VAL A 22 9.47 -15.74 -0.02
C VAL A 22 9.16 -17.21 0.22
N ASP A 23 8.01 -17.65 -0.29
CA ASP A 23 7.58 -19.05 -0.17
C ASP A 23 6.78 -19.46 -1.40
N ARG A 24 6.42 -20.75 -1.50
CA ARG A 24 5.62 -21.29 -2.60
C ARG A 24 4.30 -20.54 -2.73
N MET A 25 3.93 -20.20 -3.95
CA MET A 25 2.62 -19.63 -4.26
C MET A 25 1.55 -20.72 -4.09
N PRO A 26 0.62 -20.60 -3.12
CA PRO A 26 -0.47 -21.56 -2.99
C PRO A 26 -1.42 -21.37 -4.17
N ILE A 27 -1.55 -22.38 -5.03
CA ILE A 27 -2.59 -22.38 -6.07
C ILE A 27 -3.91 -22.66 -5.36
N GLN A 28 -4.66 -21.60 -5.05
CA GLN A 28 -6.00 -21.72 -4.49
C GLN A 28 -6.99 -22.12 -5.59
N PRO A 29 -8.08 -22.86 -5.28
CA PRO A 29 -9.11 -23.21 -6.26
C PRO A 29 -9.67 -21.99 -7.01
N GLU A 30 -9.73 -20.83 -6.35
CA GLU A 30 -10.23 -19.58 -6.90
C GLU A 30 -9.16 -18.78 -7.66
N ALA A 31 -7.91 -19.22 -7.68
CA ALA A 31 -6.79 -18.50 -8.30
C ALA A 31 -7.02 -18.24 -9.79
N GLU A 32 -7.57 -19.22 -10.50
CA GLU A 32 -7.91 -19.10 -11.93
C GLU A 32 -8.95 -18.01 -12.20
N LYS A 33 -9.81 -17.71 -11.21
CA LYS A 33 -10.83 -16.67 -11.32
C LYS A 33 -10.33 -15.31 -10.87
N LEU A 34 -9.54 -15.27 -9.80
CA LEU A 34 -9.13 -14.03 -9.14
C LEU A 34 -7.87 -13.41 -9.72
N TYR A 35 -6.93 -14.24 -10.21
CA TYR A 35 -5.63 -13.79 -10.71
C TYR A 35 -5.09 -14.76 -11.77
N PRO A 36 -5.82 -14.98 -12.89
CA PRO A 36 -5.40 -15.91 -13.94
C PRO A 36 -4.04 -15.54 -14.54
N GLU A 37 -3.75 -14.25 -14.68
CA GLU A 37 -2.49 -13.73 -15.22
C GLU A 37 -1.27 -14.09 -14.35
N ALA A 38 -1.47 -14.34 -13.05
CA ALA A 38 -0.40 -14.66 -12.10
C ALA A 38 -0.11 -16.16 -12.03
N LEU A 39 -0.94 -16.99 -12.67
CA LEU A 39 -0.73 -18.43 -12.76
C LEU A 39 0.30 -18.76 -13.86
N PRO A 40 1.09 -19.82 -13.66
CA PRO A 40 2.02 -20.24 -14.69
C PRO A 40 1.22 -20.74 -15.90
N ASN A 41 1.49 -20.19 -17.09
CA ASN A 41 0.92 -20.72 -18.32
C ASN A 41 1.40 -22.16 -18.52
N ALA A 42 0.53 -23.12 -18.20
CA ALA A 42 0.81 -24.56 -18.26
C ALA A 42 1.27 -25.03 -19.65
N ALA A 43 1.01 -24.26 -20.71
CA ALA A 43 1.39 -24.56 -22.08
C ALA A 43 2.88 -24.34 -22.39
N GLU A 44 3.58 -23.46 -21.67
CA GLU A 44 4.97 -23.09 -22.02
C GLU A 44 6.03 -23.69 -21.10
N ASN A 45 5.64 -24.19 -19.92
CA ASN A 45 6.61 -24.75 -18.97
C ASN A 45 6.01 -25.88 -18.12
N PRO A 46 6.19 -27.16 -18.52
CA PRO A 46 5.66 -28.27 -17.77
C PRO A 46 6.42 -28.44 -16.44
N LEU A 47 5.78 -27.99 -15.35
CA LEU A 47 5.87 -28.56 -13.99
C LEU A 47 7.25 -28.72 -13.33
N THR A 48 8.26 -27.89 -13.61
CA THR A 48 9.58 -28.03 -12.94
C THR A 48 10.02 -26.86 -12.04
N TYR A 49 9.23 -25.79 -11.94
CA TYR A 49 9.53 -24.69 -11.01
C TYR A 49 8.48 -24.60 -9.91
N GLU A 50 8.92 -24.79 -8.67
CA GLU A 50 8.16 -24.38 -7.50
C GLU A 50 7.97 -22.86 -7.58
N LEU A 51 6.80 -22.40 -8.06
CA LEU A 51 6.50 -20.99 -8.10
C LEU A 51 6.61 -20.41 -6.70
N LYS A 52 7.43 -19.36 -6.55
CA LYS A 52 7.59 -18.63 -5.30
C LYS A 52 7.06 -17.23 -5.47
N THR A 53 6.39 -16.73 -4.44
CA THR A 53 5.91 -15.35 -4.36
C THR A 53 6.31 -14.72 -3.03
N LEU A 54 6.36 -13.39 -3.02
CA LEU A 54 6.60 -12.61 -1.83
C LEU A 54 5.32 -12.53 -1.01
N HIS A 55 5.36 -13.05 0.21
CA HIS A 55 4.28 -12.97 1.18
C HIS A 55 4.56 -11.84 2.16
N LEU A 56 3.59 -10.95 2.33
CA LEU A 56 3.66 -9.80 3.24
C LEU A 56 2.66 -10.02 4.37
N VAL A 57 3.16 -10.21 5.60
CA VAL A 57 2.31 -10.35 6.78
C VAL A 57 2.17 -8.98 7.43
N MET A 58 0.94 -8.47 7.46
CA MET A 58 0.61 -7.13 7.95
C MET A 58 -0.58 -7.16 8.89
N LYS A 59 -0.78 -6.08 9.65
CA LYS A 59 -2.01 -5.89 10.41
C LYS A 59 -3.22 -5.92 9.45
N ARG A 60 -4.28 -6.62 9.84
CA ARG A 60 -5.57 -6.56 9.15
C ARG A 60 -6.30 -5.28 9.56
N TYR A 61 -6.77 -4.54 8.56
CA TYR A 61 -7.57 -3.33 8.71
C TYR A 61 -9.02 -3.61 8.33
N ARG A 62 -9.95 -2.74 8.74
CA ARG A 62 -11.38 -3.00 8.62
C ARG A 62 -11.91 -2.83 7.20
N MET A 63 -11.44 -1.79 6.51
CA MET A 63 -11.82 -1.43 5.14
C MET A 63 -10.86 -0.38 4.56
N THR A 64 -11.02 -0.07 3.27
CA THR A 64 -10.34 1.07 2.65
C THR A 64 -11.10 2.38 2.92
N LEU A 65 -10.43 3.52 2.73
CA LEU A 65 -11.11 4.82 2.74
C LEU A 65 -12.10 4.92 1.58
N HIS A 66 -11.82 4.29 0.44
CA HIS A 66 -12.75 4.24 -0.69
C HIS A 66 -14.10 3.62 -0.27
N ASP A 67 -14.06 2.41 0.31
CA ASP A 67 -15.24 1.70 0.77
C ASP A 67 -16.00 2.51 1.83
N TYR A 68 -15.28 3.12 2.78
CA TYR A 68 -15.87 3.95 3.83
C TYR A 68 -16.63 5.17 3.25
N LEU A 69 -16.08 5.79 2.20
CA LEU A 69 -16.72 6.92 1.52
C LEU A 69 -17.89 6.45 0.63
N GLU A 70 -17.87 5.24 0.09
CA GLU A 70 -19.01 4.71 -0.68
C GLU A 70 -20.17 4.28 0.24
N GLU A 71 -19.90 3.60 1.35
CA GLU A 71 -20.92 3.15 2.30
C GLU A 71 -21.67 4.34 2.95
N LYS A 72 -20.98 5.46 3.16
CA LYS A 72 -21.55 6.69 3.75
C LYS A 72 -21.97 7.71 2.69
N ASN A 73 -22.43 7.29 1.50
CA ASN A 73 -22.71 8.17 0.33
C ASN A 73 -23.71 9.33 0.58
N ASP A 74 -24.28 9.41 1.78
CA ASP A 74 -25.02 10.58 2.26
C ASP A 74 -24.05 11.62 2.85
N TYR A 75 -23.49 12.46 1.97
CA TYR A 75 -22.56 13.53 2.34
C TYR A 75 -23.12 14.49 3.40
N GLU A 76 -24.45 14.69 3.43
CA GLU A 76 -25.09 15.60 4.39
C GLU A 76 -25.05 15.07 5.84
N LYS A 77 -24.89 13.76 6.02
CA LYS A 77 -24.80 13.11 7.34
C LYS A 77 -23.38 12.94 7.85
N ARG A 78 -22.37 13.34 7.08
CA ARG A 78 -20.97 13.21 7.50
C ARG A 78 -20.59 14.33 8.43
N ASP A 79 -20.05 13.99 9.59
CA ASP A 79 -19.42 14.96 10.47
C ASP A 79 -18.15 15.52 9.80
N PRO A 80 -18.09 16.82 9.46
CA PRO A 80 -16.91 17.44 8.87
C PRO A 80 -15.66 17.32 9.76
N MET A 81 -15.84 17.14 11.07
CA MET A 81 -14.74 16.94 12.01
C MET A 81 -14.00 15.62 11.73
N VAL A 82 -14.71 14.55 11.39
CA VAL A 82 -14.10 13.26 11.03
C VAL A 82 -13.20 13.43 9.81
N GLY A 83 -13.66 14.13 8.78
CA GLY A 83 -12.87 14.40 7.58
C GLY A 83 -11.59 15.18 7.88
N ARG A 84 -11.66 16.20 8.75
CA ARG A 84 -10.48 16.97 9.19
C ARG A 84 -9.49 16.11 9.96
N LEU A 85 -9.96 15.23 10.84
CA LEU A 85 -9.11 14.34 11.62
C LEU A 85 -8.41 13.30 10.72
N LEU A 86 -9.13 12.68 9.78
CA LEU A 86 -8.54 11.75 8.81
C LEU A 86 -7.51 12.46 7.93
N PHE A 87 -7.81 13.67 7.46
CA PHE A 87 -6.85 14.46 6.69
C PHE A 87 -5.59 14.80 7.50
N GLY A 88 -5.74 15.16 8.77
CA GLY A 88 -4.62 15.38 9.68
C GLY A 88 -3.73 14.13 9.81
N GLN A 89 -4.32 12.96 10.01
CA GLN A 89 -3.60 11.69 10.09
C GLN A 89 -2.85 11.35 8.78
N LEU A 90 -3.45 11.63 7.63
CA LEU A 90 -2.79 11.46 6.33
C LEU A 90 -1.59 12.41 6.20
N LEU A 91 -1.73 13.66 6.62
CA LEU A 91 -0.61 14.62 6.61
C LEU A 91 0.53 14.18 7.52
N GLU A 92 0.24 13.59 8.68
CA GLU A 92 1.28 13.01 9.55
C GLU A 92 2.06 11.90 8.85
N ALA A 93 1.38 11.00 8.14
CA ALA A 93 2.01 9.97 7.31
C ALA A 93 2.93 10.58 6.24
N VAL A 94 2.44 11.58 5.50
CA VAL A 94 3.19 12.26 4.43
C VAL A 94 4.43 12.96 4.99
N VAL A 95 4.29 13.70 6.08
CA VAL A 95 5.42 14.36 6.76
C VAL A 95 6.47 13.34 7.19
N PHE A 96 6.04 12.19 7.72
CA PHE A 96 6.94 11.11 8.09
C PHE A 96 7.70 10.56 6.87
N LEU A 97 7.01 10.27 5.76
CA LEU A 97 7.65 9.80 4.53
C LEU A 97 8.65 10.82 3.97
N HIS A 98 8.26 12.10 3.91
CA HIS A 98 9.11 13.17 3.41
C HIS A 98 10.39 13.36 4.23
N LYS A 99 10.31 13.26 5.56
CA LYS A 99 11.48 13.27 6.45
C LYS A 99 12.45 12.12 6.15
N ASN A 100 11.91 10.98 5.73
CA ASN A 100 12.69 9.79 5.34
C ASN A 100 13.06 9.74 3.85
N LYS A 101 12.77 10.80 3.08
CA LYS A 101 13.03 10.88 1.62
C LYS A 101 12.34 9.76 0.85
N ILE A 102 11.10 9.49 1.22
CA ILE A 102 10.21 8.54 0.56
C ILE A 102 9.07 9.32 -0.09
N CYS A 103 8.80 9.04 -1.37
CA CYS A 103 7.61 9.49 -2.07
C CYS A 103 6.72 8.28 -2.36
N HIS A 104 5.45 8.32 -1.94
CA HIS A 104 4.53 7.21 -2.12
C HIS A 104 4.16 6.98 -3.60
N ARG A 105 3.93 8.07 -4.35
CA ARG A 105 3.55 8.12 -5.78
C ARG A 105 2.19 7.53 -6.17
N ASP A 106 1.56 6.69 -5.36
CA ASP A 106 0.20 6.19 -5.61
C ASP A 106 -0.77 6.48 -4.44
N MET A 107 -0.92 7.76 -4.07
CA MET A 107 -1.85 8.15 -3.00
C MET A 107 -3.27 8.29 -3.55
N LYS A 108 -4.11 7.31 -3.22
CA LYS A 108 -5.54 7.23 -3.56
C LYS A 108 -6.33 6.61 -2.40
N SER A 109 -7.65 6.74 -2.42
CA SER A 109 -8.53 6.25 -1.36
C SER A 109 -8.43 4.74 -1.13
N ASP A 110 -8.14 3.96 -2.17
CA ASP A 110 -7.96 2.50 -2.11
C ASP A 110 -6.71 2.09 -1.32
N ASN A 111 -5.66 2.93 -1.39
CA ASN A 111 -4.38 2.69 -0.71
C ASN A 111 -4.36 3.27 0.71
N ILE A 112 -5.49 3.78 1.19
CA ILE A 112 -5.65 4.29 2.55
C ILE A 112 -6.57 3.32 3.30
N LEU A 113 -6.08 2.74 4.39
CA LEU A 113 -6.81 1.76 5.18
C LEU A 113 -7.30 2.40 6.48
N LEU A 114 -8.46 1.94 6.94
CA LEU A 114 -9.08 2.41 8.18
C LEU A 114 -9.21 1.28 9.20
N ASP A 115 -9.03 1.64 10.47
CA ASP A 115 -9.24 0.77 11.62
C ASP A 115 -10.06 1.49 12.69
N PHE A 116 -11.00 0.79 13.30
CA PHE A 116 -11.90 1.34 14.32
C PHE A 116 -12.61 0.19 15.04
N ASP A 117 -12.92 0.38 16.31
CA ASP A 117 -13.62 -0.63 17.11
C ASP A 117 -15.15 -0.52 16.97
N SER A 118 -15.66 0.69 16.68
CA SER A 118 -17.08 0.92 16.44
C SER A 118 -17.35 2.06 15.43
N GLU A 119 -18.52 2.04 14.81
CA GLU A 119 -18.99 3.07 13.87
C GLU A 119 -19.14 4.47 14.48
N ALA A 120 -19.18 4.57 15.81
CA ALA A 120 -19.31 5.84 16.51
C ALA A 120 -17.95 6.53 16.74
N GLU A 121 -16.84 5.81 16.53
CA GLU A 121 -15.50 6.33 16.72
C GLU A 121 -14.95 6.92 15.43
N VAL A 122 -14.02 7.88 15.58
CA VAL A 122 -13.25 8.40 14.45
C VAL A 122 -12.26 7.32 14.00
N PRO A 123 -12.29 6.88 12.74
CA PRO A 123 -11.37 5.86 12.28
C PRO A 123 -9.91 6.28 12.36
N HIS A 124 -9.05 5.31 12.67
CA HIS A 124 -7.60 5.44 12.56
C HIS A 124 -7.16 5.12 11.13
N LEU A 125 -6.54 6.09 10.47
CA LEU A 125 -6.11 6.07 9.09
C LEU A 125 -4.65 5.60 8.98
N VAL A 126 -4.41 4.75 8.00
CA VAL A 126 -3.09 4.23 7.68
C VAL A 126 -2.85 4.23 6.17
N LEU A 127 -1.73 4.82 5.75
CA LEU A 127 -1.28 4.75 4.35
C LEU A 127 -0.62 3.39 4.07
N SER A 128 -1.00 2.78 2.95
CA SER A 128 -0.60 1.43 2.52
C SER A 128 -0.22 1.41 1.04
N ASP A 129 0.27 0.26 0.58
CA ASP A 129 0.73 0.00 -0.79
C ASP A 129 1.89 0.89 -1.27
N PHE A 130 3.10 0.50 -0.84
CA PHE A 130 4.34 1.13 -1.25
C PHE A 130 4.96 0.50 -2.51
N GLY A 131 4.19 -0.26 -3.31
CA GLY A 131 4.71 -0.96 -4.49
C GLY A 131 5.30 -0.03 -5.55
N THR A 132 4.80 1.21 -5.63
CA THR A 132 5.29 2.25 -6.53
C THR A 132 6.15 3.29 -5.84
N ALA A 133 6.47 3.14 -4.54
CA ALA A 133 7.16 4.17 -3.79
C ALA A 133 8.61 4.38 -4.26
N PHE A 134 9.09 5.62 -4.14
CA PHE A 134 10.47 6.00 -4.45
C PHE A 134 11.22 6.34 -3.16
N ALA A 135 12.33 5.65 -2.89
CA ALA A 135 13.06 5.73 -1.61
C ALA A 135 14.60 5.68 -1.78
N THR A 136 15.18 6.64 -2.49
CA THR A 136 16.64 6.68 -2.75
C THR A 136 17.45 7.39 -1.66
N GLY A 137 16.79 7.92 -0.63
CA GLY A 137 17.45 8.66 0.44
C GLY A 137 17.90 10.08 0.05
N LYS A 138 17.61 10.53 -1.18
CA LYS A 138 17.85 11.88 -1.69
C LYS A 138 16.64 12.31 -2.53
N TRP A 139 16.31 13.61 -2.50
CA TRP A 139 15.31 14.18 -3.42
C TRP A 139 15.89 14.45 -4.81
N ALA A 140 17.22 14.39 -4.96
CA ALA A 140 17.87 14.56 -6.24
C ALA A 140 17.69 13.29 -7.08
N LEU A 141 16.98 13.44 -8.19
CA LEU A 141 16.98 12.48 -9.29
C LEU A 141 18.22 12.79 -10.13
N LEU A 142 19.19 11.88 -10.17
CA LEU A 142 20.30 11.97 -11.12
C LEU A 142 19.75 11.50 -12.47
N TYR A 143 19.35 12.47 -13.29
CA TYR A 143 18.96 12.21 -14.67
C TYR A 143 20.23 11.96 -15.49
N ASN A 144 20.51 10.69 -15.80
CA ASN A 144 21.64 10.33 -16.65
C ASN A 144 21.27 10.24 -18.14
N ASP A 145 19.99 10.37 -18.51
CA ASP A 145 19.57 10.20 -19.91
C ASP A 145 18.33 11.04 -20.26
N GLN A 146 18.29 11.58 -21.48
CA GLN A 146 17.21 12.44 -22.01
C GLN A 146 15.93 11.66 -22.38
N MET A 147 15.87 10.36 -22.09
CA MET A 147 14.83 9.42 -22.52
C MET A 147 13.96 8.85 -21.38
N MET A 148 13.96 9.45 -20.19
CA MET A 148 13.05 9.00 -19.11
C MET A 148 11.67 9.65 -19.27
N ASP A 149 10.70 8.86 -19.74
CA ASP A 149 9.29 9.21 -19.70
C ASP A 149 8.82 9.33 -18.24
N LEU A 150 8.29 10.51 -17.90
CA LEU A 150 7.84 10.87 -16.55
C LEU A 150 6.39 10.45 -16.28
N GLY A 151 5.77 9.66 -17.17
CA GLY A 151 4.46 9.06 -16.93
C GLY A 151 3.35 10.10 -16.83
N TRP A 152 3.40 11.15 -17.66
CA TRP A 152 2.26 12.02 -17.89
C TRP A 152 1.48 11.51 -19.11
N TYR A 153 0.48 10.68 -18.85
CA TYR A 153 -0.67 10.46 -19.72
C TYR A 153 -1.95 10.58 -18.91
#